data_AF-A0A454CZ52-F1
#
_entry.id   AF-A0A454CZ52-F1
#
_cell.length_a   1.000
_cell.length_b   1.000
_cell.length_c   1.000
_cell.angle_alpha   90.00
_cell.angle_beta   90.00
_cell.angle_gamma   90.00
#
_symmetry.space_group_name_H-M   'P 1'
#
loop_
_entity.id
_entity.type
_entity.pdbx_description
1 polymer ?
#
loop_
_entity_poly.entity_id
_entity_poly.type
_entity_poly.pdbx_seq_one_letter_code
_entity_poly.pdbx_strand_id
1 'polypeptide(L)'
;MVLPFLLLPGAPVYSAETTNVTLVGDSIHYTGTLTSEANDAVVEIYADSAVKPTTLVISSDGGDVELGMALGEWVFANQIDIEVNDYCLSSCANYVFTAGKNKY
;
A
#
# COMPACT_ATOMS: atom_id res chain seq x y z
N MET A 1 38.45 10.98 -38.31
CA MET A 1 38.10 11.65 -37.04
C MET A 1 37.02 10.83 -36.38
N VAL A 2 37.40 10.00 -35.41
CA VAL A 2 36.47 9.15 -34.65
C VAL A 2 36.08 9.95 -33.42
N LEU A 3 34.82 10.35 -33.34
CA LEU A 3 34.28 11.04 -32.18
C LEU A 3 34.25 10.02 -31.02
N PRO A 4 34.89 10.27 -29.87
CA PRO A 4 34.82 9.34 -28.76
C PRO A 4 33.42 9.47 -28.15
N PHE A 5 32.68 8.36 -28.19
CA PHE A 5 31.41 8.22 -27.49
C PHE A 5 31.72 8.29 -25.99
N LEU A 6 31.43 9.43 -25.35
CA LEU A 6 31.51 9.57 -23.91
C LEU A 6 30.45 8.61 -23.30
N LEU A 7 30.92 7.53 -22.68
CA LEU A 7 30.11 6.71 -21.78
C LEU A 7 29.75 7.56 -20.56
N LEU A 8 28.56 8.16 -20.59
CA LEU A 8 27.92 8.66 -19.37
C LEU A 8 27.63 7.46 -18.46
N PRO A 9 27.99 7.50 -17.16
CA PRO A 9 27.54 6.49 -16.22
C PRO A 9 26.02 6.52 -16.17
N GLY A 10 25.38 5.39 -16.48
CA GLY A 10 23.93 5.24 -16.40
C GLY A 10 23.47 5.58 -14.99
N ALA A 11 22.58 6.55 -14.86
CA ALA A 11 21.91 6.81 -13.60
C ALA A 11 21.14 5.54 -13.19
N PRO A 12 21.13 5.17 -11.90
CA PRO A 12 20.25 4.12 -11.43
C PRO A 12 18.80 4.55 -11.71
N VAL A 13 18.11 3.80 -12.55
CA VAL A 13 16.66 3.91 -12.69
C VAL A 13 16.08 3.27 -11.42
N TYR A 14 15.75 4.10 -10.43
CA TYR A 14 14.87 3.69 -9.33
C TYR A 14 13.49 3.46 -9.96
N SER A 15 13.19 2.22 -10.35
CA SER A 15 11.83 1.84 -10.69
C SER A 15 11.06 1.81 -9.38
N ALA A 16 10.02 2.62 -9.24
CA ALA A 16 9.07 2.43 -8.16
C ALA A 16 8.50 1.01 -8.33
N GLU A 17 8.77 0.12 -7.37
CA GLU A 17 8.11 -1.17 -7.28
C GLU A 17 6.59 -0.91 -7.34
N THR A 18 5.89 -1.60 -8.25
CA THR A 18 4.46 -1.36 -8.44
C THR A 18 3.71 -1.94 -7.24
N THR A 19 2.99 -1.09 -6.50
CA THR A 19 2.14 -1.53 -5.40
C THR A 19 1.02 -2.43 -5.91
N ASN A 20 0.84 -3.59 -5.27
CA ASN A 20 -0.17 -4.57 -5.62
C ASN A 20 -1.28 -4.60 -4.58
N VAL A 21 -2.54 -4.61 -5.04
CA VAL A 21 -3.72 -4.77 -4.19
C VAL A 21 -4.63 -5.84 -4.79
N THR A 22 -4.95 -6.88 -4.01
CA THR A 22 -5.78 -8.01 -4.46
C THR A 22 -6.72 -8.51 -3.38
N LEU A 23 -7.85 -9.11 -3.77
CA LEU A 23 -8.73 -9.84 -2.85
C LEU A 23 -8.30 -11.30 -2.77
N VAL A 24 -8.04 -11.80 -1.56
CA VAL A 24 -7.73 -13.21 -1.30
C VAL A 24 -8.67 -13.71 -0.21
N GLY A 25 -9.60 -14.58 -0.59
CA GLY A 25 -10.64 -15.03 0.32
C GLY A 25 -11.53 -13.86 0.77
N ASP A 26 -11.51 -13.58 2.08
CA ASP A 26 -12.26 -12.50 2.74
C ASP A 26 -11.35 -11.34 3.19
N SER A 27 -10.13 -11.28 2.66
CA SER A 27 -9.12 -10.29 3.04
C SER A 27 -8.56 -9.57 1.82
N ILE A 28 -8.32 -8.27 1.96
CA ILE A 28 -7.63 -7.45 0.95
C ILE A 28 -6.14 -7.49 1.26
N HIS A 29 -5.31 -7.86 0.29
CA HIS A 29 -3.87 -7.91 0.43
C HIS A 29 -3.25 -6.71 -0.26
N TYR A 30 -2.40 -5.98 0.46
CA TYR A 30 -1.71 -4.77 0.01
C TYR A 30 -0.20 -4.95 0.16
N THR A 31 0.54 -4.83 -0.94
CA THR A 31 2.01 -4.95 -0.92
C THR A 31 2.65 -3.82 -1.71
N GLY A 32 3.45 -2.99 -1.04
CA GLY A 32 4.22 -1.91 -1.65
C GLY A 32 4.04 -0.56 -0.95
N THR A 33 4.51 0.51 -1.61
CA THR A 33 4.42 1.90 -1.11
C THR A 33 2.98 2.42 -1.19
N LEU A 34 2.60 3.27 -0.23
CA LEU A 34 1.33 3.98 -0.26
C LEU A 34 1.23 4.88 -1.49
N THR A 35 0.25 4.61 -2.34
CA THR A 35 -0.08 5.38 -3.55
C THR A 35 -1.57 5.66 -3.61
N SER A 36 -1.98 6.70 -4.32
CA SER A 36 -3.41 7.01 -4.49
C SER A 36 -4.12 5.85 -5.17
N GLU A 37 -3.51 5.32 -6.24
CA GLU A 37 -4.06 4.25 -7.05
C GLU A 37 -4.29 2.96 -6.24
N ALA A 38 -3.34 2.61 -5.37
CA ALA A 38 -3.47 1.43 -4.52
C ALA A 38 -4.51 1.64 -3.40
N ASN A 39 -4.59 2.85 -2.82
CA ASN A 39 -5.63 3.16 -1.83
C ASN A 39 -7.02 3.09 -2.46
N ASP A 40 -7.19 3.66 -3.65
CA ASP A 40 -8.45 3.60 -4.41
C ASP A 40 -8.82 2.14 -4.71
N ALA A 41 -7.85 1.30 -5.10
CA ALA A 41 -8.08 -0.13 -5.32
C ALA A 41 -8.59 -0.87 -4.06
N VAL A 42 -8.12 -0.52 -2.86
CA VAL A 42 -8.66 -1.09 -1.61
C VAL A 42 -10.15 -0.74 -1.46
N VAL A 43 -10.49 0.53 -1.69
CA VAL A 43 -11.87 1.02 -1.56
C VAL A 43 -12.79 0.38 -2.61
N GLU A 44 -12.33 0.29 -3.86
CA GLU A 44 -13.07 -0.31 -4.97
C GLU A 44 -13.31 -1.80 -4.74
N ILE A 45 -12.28 -2.56 -4.37
CA ILE A 45 -12.40 -4.00 -4.04
C ILE A 45 -13.43 -4.19 -2.92
N TYR A 46 -13.35 -3.38 -1.86
CA TYR A 46 -14.31 -3.46 -0.77
C TYR A 46 -15.74 -3.13 -1.25
N ALA A 47 -15.91 -2.08 -2.05
CA ALA A 47 -17.21 -1.65 -2.57
C ALA A 47 -17.86 -2.72 -3.47
N ASP A 48 -17.09 -3.33 -4.36
CA ASP A 48 -17.55 -4.32 -5.34
C ASP A 48 -17.71 -5.73 -4.77
N SER A 49 -17.09 -6.01 -3.63
CA SER A 49 -17.21 -7.32 -2.97
C SER A 49 -18.64 -7.57 -2.47
N ALA A 50 -19.22 -8.70 -2.88
CA ALA A 50 -20.54 -9.15 -2.46
C ALA A 50 -20.60 -9.48 -0.95
N VAL A 51 -19.53 -10.06 -0.42
CA VAL A 51 -19.28 -10.20 1.02
C VAL A 51 -18.16 -9.25 1.36
N LYS A 52 -18.39 -8.35 2.33
CA LYS A 52 -17.40 -7.32 2.68
C LYS A 52 -16.17 -7.93 3.33
N PRO A 53 -14.96 -7.72 2.78
CA PRO A 53 -13.72 -8.11 3.44
C PRO A 53 -13.62 -7.42 4.80
N THR A 54 -13.15 -8.14 5.80
CA THR A 54 -13.02 -7.61 7.17
C THR A 54 -11.59 -7.27 7.54
N THR A 55 -10.62 -7.72 6.75
CA THR A 55 -9.19 -7.61 7.06
C THR A 55 -8.44 -7.00 5.88
N LEU A 56 -7.53 -6.08 6.18
CA LEU A 56 -6.49 -5.61 5.28
C LEU A 56 -5.16 -6.20 5.74
N VAL A 57 -4.65 -7.15 4.96
CA VAL A 57 -3.34 -7.78 5.14
C VAL A 57 -2.30 -6.93 4.41
N ILE A 58 -1.33 -6.36 5.11
CA ILE A 58 -0.45 -5.33 4.56
C ILE A 58 1.04 -5.60 4.78
N SER A 59 1.82 -5.40 3.71
CA SER A 59 3.28 -5.28 3.71
C SER A 59 3.66 -3.97 3.01
N SER A 60 4.06 -2.92 3.76
CA SER A 60 4.27 -1.58 3.20
C SER A 60 5.38 -0.79 3.86
N ASP A 61 6.18 -0.11 3.03
CA ASP A 61 7.24 0.82 3.47
C ASP A 61 6.67 2.14 4.01
N GLY A 62 5.34 2.28 3.98
CA GLY A 62 4.65 3.55 4.18
C GLY A 62 4.67 4.36 2.88
N GLY A 63 4.88 5.66 2.99
CA GLY A 63 4.84 6.57 1.85
C GLY A 63 4.39 7.95 2.29
N ASP A 64 3.67 8.63 1.41
CA ASP A 64 3.10 9.94 1.69
C ASP A 64 2.21 9.92 2.95
N VAL A 65 2.30 10.99 3.75
CA VAL A 65 1.58 11.10 5.03
C VAL A 65 0.07 11.21 4.82
N GLU A 66 -0.36 12.01 3.85
CA GLU A 66 -1.79 12.22 3.57
C GLU A 66 -2.41 10.93 3.02
N LEU A 67 -1.68 10.19 2.20
CA LEU A 67 -2.13 8.86 1.74
C LEU A 67 -2.25 7.85 2.90
N GLY A 68 -1.32 7.88 3.86
CA GLY A 68 -1.41 7.07 5.07
C GLY A 68 -2.60 7.43 5.95
N MET A 69 -2.83 8.73 6.15
CA MET A 69 -3.97 9.23 6.90
C MET A 69 -5.30 8.89 6.22
N ALA A 70 -5.42 9.09 4.91
CA ALA A 70 -6.62 8.79 4.16
C ALA A 70 -6.99 7.29 4.22
N LEU A 71 -6.01 6.40 4.02
CA LEU A 71 -6.25 4.96 4.15
C LEU A 71 -6.58 4.58 5.61
N GLY A 72 -5.91 5.19 6.59
CA GLY A 72 -6.20 4.99 8.01
C GLY A 72 -7.62 5.42 8.40
N GLU A 73 -8.07 6.58 7.94
CA GLU A 73 -9.43 7.06 8.17
C GLU A 73 -10.47 6.10 7.58
N TRP A 74 -10.21 5.59 6.37
CA TRP A 74 -11.08 4.61 5.74
C TRP A 74 -11.11 3.28 6.51
N VAL A 75 -9.96 2.77 6.95
CA VAL A 75 -9.83 1.56 7.78
C VAL A 75 -10.65 1.72 9.07
N PHE A 76 -10.49 2.85 9.76
CA PHE A 76 -11.18 3.13 11.01
C PHE A 76 -12.71 3.24 10.79
N ALA A 77 -13.15 3.98 9.76
CA ALA A 77 -14.56 4.17 9.45
C ALA A 77 -15.27 2.86 9.11
N ASN A 78 -14.59 1.94 8.43
CA ASN A 78 -15.13 0.64 8.03
C ASN A 78 -14.87 -0.48 9.05
N GLN A 79 -14.23 -0.17 10.18
CA GLN A 79 -13.97 -1.13 11.25
C GLN A 79 -13.16 -2.35 10.77
N ILE A 80 -12.19 -2.10 9.89
CA ILE A 80 -11.34 -3.11 9.27
C ILE A 80 -10.23 -3.54 10.24
N ASP A 81 -9.97 -4.84 10.31
CA ASP A 81 -8.82 -5.40 11.01
C ASP A 81 -7.55 -5.25 10.17
N ILE A 82 -6.41 -4.98 10.81
CA ILE A 82 -5.11 -4.93 10.14
C ILE A 82 -4.27 -6.12 10.56
N GLU A 83 -3.76 -6.85 9.58
CA GLU A 83 -2.75 -7.90 9.75
C GLU A 83 -1.47 -7.47 9.01
N VAL A 84 -0.35 -7.41 9.73
CA VAL A 84 0.94 -7.10 9.09
C VAL A 84 1.57 -8.41 8.62
N ASN A 85 1.66 -8.62 7.30
CA ASN A 85 2.20 -9.87 6.75
C ASN A 85 3.72 -9.95 6.91
N ASP A 86 4.45 -8.90 6.55
CA ASP A 86 5.92 -8.83 6.70
C ASP A 86 6.36 -7.59 7.47
N TYR A 87 5.90 -6.41 7.06
CA TYR A 87 6.30 -5.15 7.64
C TYR A 87 5.29 -4.03 7.37
N CYS A 88 5.23 -3.07 8.28
CA CYS A 88 4.45 -1.85 8.08
C CYS A 88 5.27 -0.71 8.69
N LEU A 89 5.84 0.14 7.84
CA LEU A 89 6.82 1.15 8.23
C LEU A 89 6.29 2.57 8.00
N SER A 90 6.90 3.55 8.66
CA SER A 90 6.62 4.98 8.46
C SER A 90 5.11 5.29 8.51
N SER A 91 4.55 5.92 7.47
CA SER A 91 3.13 6.25 7.37
C SER A 91 2.19 5.04 7.48
N CYS A 92 2.60 3.85 7.02
CA CYS A 92 1.82 2.63 7.26
C CYS A 92 1.70 2.38 8.77
N ALA A 93 2.84 2.35 9.48
CA ALA A 93 2.90 2.06 10.91
C ALA A 93 2.11 3.08 11.74
N ASN A 94 2.21 4.35 11.37
CA ASN A 94 1.71 5.46 12.17
C ASN A 94 0.22 5.75 11.94
N TYR A 95 -0.29 5.52 10.74
CA TYR A 95 -1.65 5.93 10.35
C TYR A 95 -2.55 4.76 9.94
N VAL A 96 -2.02 3.76 9.22
CA VAL A 96 -2.83 2.64 8.72
C VAL A 96 -2.96 1.55 9.79
N PHE A 97 -1.84 1.06 10.32
CA PHE A 97 -1.84 -0.01 11.33
C PHE A 97 -2.58 0.40 12.60
N THR A 98 -2.33 1.63 13.10
CA THR A 98 -2.94 2.14 14.32
C THR A 98 -4.46 2.29 14.21
N ALA A 99 -4.99 2.53 13.01
CA ALA A 99 -6.41 2.67 12.73
C ALA A 99 -7.19 1.34 12.73
N GLY A 100 -6.50 0.20 12.64
CA GLY A 100 -7.13 -1.12 12.62
C GLY A 100 -7.96 -1.40 13.88
N LYS A 101 -9.17 -1.94 13.68
CA LYS A 101 -10.06 -2.35 14.78
C LYS A 101 -9.37 -3.37 15.68
N ASN A 102 -8.99 -4.51 15.12
CA ASN A 102 -7.99 -5.41 15.69
C ASN A 102 -6.69 -5.33 14.89
N LYS A 103 -5.58 -5.72 15.53
CA LYS A 103 -4.22 -5.62 15.00
C LYS A 103 -3.47 -6.93 15.26
N TYR A 104 -2.94 -7.54 14.22
CA TYR A 104 -2.22 -8.82 14.24
C TYR A 104 -0.79 -8.68 13.72
#